data_AF-A0A8T3KPJ9-F1
#
_entry.id   AF-A0A8T3KPJ9-F1
#
_cell.length_a   1.000
_cell.length_b   1.000
_cell.length_c   1.000
_cell.angle_alpha   90.00
_cell.angle_beta   90.00
_cell.angle_gamma   90.00
#
_symmetry.space_group_name_H-M   'P 1'
#
loop_
_entity.id
_entity.type
_entity.pdbx_description
1 polymer ?
#
loop_
_entity_poly.entity_id
_entity_poly.type
_entity_poly.pdbx_seq_one_letter_code
_entity_poly.pdbx_strand_id
1 'polypeptide(L)'
;MTRNLDENQHKLLYISDSNLKPRDFYRELLFQLGSSPGYLRIDAKRQFNQLILDYFEKRRITPVVVIDEAHLLSHQMLQEIRFLTQF
;
A
#
# COMPACT_ATOMS: atom_id res chain seq x y z
N MET A 1 10.51 9.01 12.58
CA MET A 1 9.34 9.89 12.75
C MET A 1 8.08 9.01 12.84
N THR A 2 7.69 8.50 14.02
CA THR A 2 6.46 7.68 14.18
C THR A 2 5.93 7.67 15.63
N ARG A 3 6.41 8.55 16.51
CA ARG A 3 6.25 8.43 17.98
C ARG A 3 4.81 8.57 18.53
N ASN A 4 3.76 8.56 17.70
CA ASN A 4 2.37 8.74 18.16
C ASN A 4 1.30 8.02 17.33
N LEU A 5 1.65 7.01 16.51
CA LEU A 5 0.64 6.11 15.97
C LEU A 5 0.40 5.01 17.00
N ASP A 6 -0.83 4.91 17.51
CA ASP A 6 -1.25 3.75 18.30
C ASP A 6 -1.14 2.52 17.40
N GLU A 7 -0.19 1.63 17.71
CA GLU A 7 0.11 0.42 16.94
C GLU A 7 -1.09 -0.54 16.88
N ASN A 8 -2.03 -0.43 17.83
CA ASN A 8 -3.26 -1.20 17.81
C ASN A 8 -4.28 -0.68 16.78
N GLN A 9 -4.14 0.57 16.33
CA GLN A 9 -5.08 1.21 15.39
C GLN A 9 -4.48 1.44 14.01
N HIS A 10 -3.15 1.37 13.87
CA HIS A 10 -2.48 1.67 12.60
C HIS A 10 -1.47 0.60 12.21
N LYS A 11 -1.56 0.15 10.96
CA LYS A 11 -0.56 -0.72 10.34
C LYS A 11 0.31 0.10 9.41
N LEU A 12 1.55 0.36 9.80
CA LEU A 12 2.51 1.06 8.95
C LEU A 12 3.03 0.12 7.85
N LEU A 13 3.01 0.61 6.61
CA LEU A 13 3.56 -0.05 5.43
C LEU A 13 4.62 0.90 4.84
N TYR A 14 5.86 0.45 4.72
CA TYR A 14 6.99 1.31 4.34
C TYR A 14 7.61 0.88 3.01
N ILE A 15 7.80 1.82 2.09
CA ILE A 15 8.43 1.59 0.79
C ILE A 15 9.56 2.59 0.57
N SER A 16 10.74 2.11 0.18
CA SER A 16 11.92 2.94 -0.11
C SER A 16 12.54 2.64 -1.48
N ASP A 17 11.76 2.13 -2.44
CA ASP A 17 12.24 1.82 -3.78
C ASP A 17 12.09 3.02 -4.72
N SER A 18 13.20 3.55 -5.21
CA SER A 18 13.24 4.68 -6.15
C SER A 18 12.73 4.36 -7.56
N ASN A 19 12.66 3.08 -7.95
CA ASN A 19 12.17 2.63 -9.26
C ASN A 19 10.86 1.85 -9.15
N LEU A 20 10.04 2.22 -8.16
CA LEU A 20 8.79 1.58 -7.84
C LEU A 20 7.83 1.59 -9.04
N LYS A 21 7.51 0.40 -9.56
CA LYS A 21 6.49 0.23 -10.60
C LYS A 21 5.15 -0.14 -9.97
N PRO A 22 4.00 0.16 -10.60
CA PRO A 22 2.69 -0.14 -10.04
C PRO A 22 2.51 -1.59 -9.59
N ARG A 23 3.05 -2.55 -10.36
CA ARG A 23 2.98 -3.97 -9.99
C ARG A 23 3.74 -4.24 -8.70
N ASP A 24 4.97 -3.74 -8.61
CA ASP A 24 5.88 -4.04 -7.51
C ASP A 24 5.40 -3.33 -6.23
N PHE A 25 4.79 -2.15 -6.37
CA PHE A 25 4.03 -1.47 -5.30
C PHE A 25 2.96 -2.37 -4.66
N TYR A 26 2.02 -2.92 -5.44
CA TYR A 26 0.97 -3.77 -4.88
C TYR A 26 1.51 -5.05 -4.24
N ARG A 27 2.56 -5.62 -4.85
CA ARG A 27 3.21 -6.82 -4.33
C ARG A 27 3.84 -6.56 -2.96
N GLU A 28 4.60 -5.47 -2.85
CA GLU A 28 5.27 -5.09 -1.61
C GLU A 28 4.26 -4.82 -0.49
N LEU A 29 3.18 -4.09 -0.78
CA LEU A 29 2.13 -3.84 0.20
C LEU A 29 1.43 -5.12 0.65
N LEU A 30 1.13 -6.03 -0.28
CA LEU A 30 0.53 -7.33 0.06
C LEU A 30 1.47 -8.17 0.93
N PHE A 31 2.78 -8.20 0.63
CA PHE A 31 3.76 -8.91 1.45
C PHE A 31 3.80 -8.36 2.87
N GLN A 32 3.84 -7.03 3.05
CA GLN A 32 3.86 -6.40 4.37
C GLN A 32 2.55 -6.59 5.15
N LEU A 33 1.44 -6.80 4.46
CA LEU A 33 0.14 -7.17 5.03
C LEU A 33 -0.02 -8.69 5.28
N GLY A 34 1.00 -9.49 4.96
CA GLY A 34 1.01 -10.94 5.16
C GLY A 34 0.27 -11.74 4.08
N SER A 35 0.08 -11.17 2.90
CA SER A 35 -0.61 -11.78 1.76
C SER A 35 0.33 -12.05 0.60
N SER A 36 0.22 -13.22 -0.03
CA SER A 36 0.96 -13.56 -1.24
C SER A 36 0.29 -12.94 -2.46
N PRO A 37 0.98 -12.06 -3.22
CA PRO A 37 0.35 -11.35 -4.32
C PRO A 37 0.13 -12.23 -5.55
N GLY A 38 -0.95 -11.96 -6.28
CA GLY A 38 -1.20 -12.52 -7.60
C GLY A 38 -0.13 -12.15 -8.62
N TYR A 39 0.01 -12.98 -9.67
CA TYR A 39 1.03 -12.79 -10.70
C TYR A 39 0.79 -11.54 -11.56
N LEU A 40 -0.48 -11.26 -11.91
CA LEU A 40 -0.87 -10.10 -12.70
C LEU A 40 -1.09 -8.89 -11.79
N ARG A 41 -0.73 -7.70 -12.30
CA ARG A 41 -0.96 -6.41 -11.61
C ARG A 41 -2.43 -6.23 -11.22
N ILE A 42 -3.35 -6.61 -12.09
CA ILE A 42 -4.81 -6.43 -11.86
C ILE A 42 -5.25 -7.26 -10.66
N ASP A 43 -4.74 -8.49 -10.54
CA ASP A 43 -5.07 -9.38 -9.42
C ASP A 43 -4.49 -8.85 -8.11
N ALA A 44 -3.22 -8.44 -8.12
CA ALA A 44 -2.58 -7.84 -6.95
C ALA A 44 -3.30 -6.57 -6.48
N LYS A 45 -3.72 -5.70 -7.41
CA LYS A 45 -4.51 -4.50 -7.09
C LYS A 45 -5.86 -4.85 -6.45
N ARG A 46 -6.57 -5.82 -7.01
CA ARG A 46 -7.86 -6.28 -6.48
C ARG A 46 -7.71 -6.88 -5.07
N GLN A 47 -6.70 -7.72 -4.88
CA GLN A 47 -6.38 -8.31 -3.58
C GLN A 47 -6.03 -7.23 -2.55
N PHE A 48 -5.22 -6.25 -2.93
CA PHE A 48 -4.87 -5.14 -2.06
C PHE A 48 -6.10 -4.38 -1.60
N ASN A 49 -6.98 -3.98 -2.53
CA ASN A 49 -8.21 -3.26 -2.19
C ASN A 49 -9.11 -4.06 -1.24
N GLN A 50 -9.31 -5.35 -1.49
CA GLN A 50 -10.09 -6.23 -0.60
C GLN A 50 -9.47 -6.32 0.79
N LEU A 51 -8.15 -6.46 0.87
CA LEU A 51 -7.45 -6.59 2.14
C LEU A 51 -7.50 -5.29 2.96
N ILE A 52 -7.37 -4.13 2.31
CA ILE A 52 -7.50 -2.82 2.99
C ILE A 52 -8.90 -2.64 3.57
N LEU A 53 -9.95 -2.99 2.80
CA LEU A 53 -11.34 -2.95 3.30
C LEU A 53 -11.52 -3.87 4.51
N ASP A 54 -10.97 -5.09 4.47
CA ASP A 54 -11.02 -6.02 5.61
C ASP A 54 -10.29 -5.47 6.86
N TYR A 55 -9.15 -4.81 6.68
CA TYR A 55 -8.43 -4.15 7.77
C TYR A 55 -9.27 -3.03 8.40
N PHE A 56 -9.92 -2.22 7.58
CA PHE A 56 -10.74 -1.10 8.04
C PHE A 56 -12.04 -1.55 8.71
N GLU A 57 -12.82 -2.41 8.05
CA GLU A 57 -14.16 -2.80 8.49
C GLU A 57 -14.13 -3.81 9.64
N LYS A 58 -13.28 -4.85 9.52
CA LYS A 58 -13.27 -5.98 10.46
C LYS A 58 -12.28 -5.76 11.60
N ARG A 59 -11.08 -5.27 11.29
CA ARG A 59 -10.00 -5.15 12.29
C ARG A 59 -9.95 -3.78 12.96
N ARG A 60 -10.64 -2.76 12.41
CA ARG A 60 -10.57 -1.37 12.87
C ARG A 60 -9.13 -0.83 12.87
N ILE A 61 -8.30 -1.34 11.96
CA ILE A 61 -6.92 -0.92 11.78
C ILE A 61 -6.84 -0.14 10.48
N THR A 62 -6.26 1.06 10.53
CA THR A 62 -6.02 1.92 9.37
C THR A 62 -4.62 1.69 8.83
N PRO A 63 -4.46 1.15 7.62
CA PRO A 63 -3.15 1.01 7.00
C PRO A 63 -2.60 2.38 6.58
N VAL A 64 -1.34 2.66 6.92
CA VAL A 64 -0.66 3.90 6.58
C VAL A 64 0.55 3.57 5.70
N VAL A 65 0.52 4.00 4.45
CA VAL A 65 1.63 3.78 3.50
C VAL A 65 2.58 4.98 3.54
N VAL A 66 3.84 4.73 3.85
CA VAL A 66 4.92 5.72 3.79
C VAL A 66 5.82 5.37 2.62
N ILE A 67 5.95 6.29 1.68
CA ILE A 67 6.85 6.17 0.53
C ILE A 67 7.98 7.17 0.74
N ASP A 68 9.17 6.63 0.99
CA ASP A 68 10.39 7.44 1.01
C ASP A 68 10.84 7.76 -0.41
N GLU A 69 11.55 8.88 -0.58
CA GLU A 69 11.99 9.39 -1.88
C GLU A 69 10.88 9.49 -2.94
N ALA A 70 9.67 9.86 -2.51
CA ALA A 70 8.48 9.96 -3.38
C ALA A 70 8.68 10.92 -4.57
N HIS A 71 9.66 11.82 -4.50
CA HIS A 71 10.03 12.72 -5.60
C HIS A 71 10.62 11.97 -6.82
N LEU A 72 11.08 10.73 -6.65
CA LEU A 72 11.60 9.86 -7.72
C LEU A 72 10.51 9.04 -8.41
N LEU A 73 9.27 9.09 -7.92
CA LEU A 73 8.17 8.32 -8.48
C LEU A 73 7.90 8.73 -9.93
N SER A 74 7.79 7.72 -10.80
CA SER A 74 7.37 7.94 -12.18
C SER A 74 5.98 8.56 -12.25
N HIS A 75 5.69 9.29 -13.33
CA HIS A 75 4.35 9.82 -13.59
C HIS A 75 3.27 8.72 -13.50
N GLN A 76 3.59 7.51 -14.00
CA GLN A 76 2.68 6.36 -13.93
C GLN A 76 2.33 5.97 -12.48
N MET A 77 3.31 5.98 -11.56
CA MET A 77 3.05 5.71 -10.15
C MET A 77 2.21 6.81 -9.50
N LEU A 78 2.46 8.07 -9.82
CA LEU A 78 1.66 9.18 -9.30
C LEU A 78 0.19 9.06 -9.75
N GLN A 79 -0.05 8.67 -11.00
CA GLN A 79 -1.40 8.38 -11.49
C GLN A 79 -2.03 7.21 -10.73
N GLU A 80 -1.27 6.13 -10.49
CA GLU A 80 -1.76 4.96 -9.75
C GLU A 80 -2.14 5.30 -8.31
N ILE A 81 -1.31 6.06 -7.59
CA ILE A 81 -1.59 6.55 -6.23
C ILE A 81 -2.85 7.41 -6.25
N ARG A 82 -3.00 8.32 -7.22
CA ARG A 82 -4.20 9.14 -7.35
C ARG A 82 -5.46 8.29 -7.48
N PHE A 83 -5.42 7.23 -8.29
CA PHE A 83 -6.56 6.30 -8.43
C PHE A 83 -6.83 5.51 -7.15
N LEU A 84 -5.82 5.23 -6.33
CA LEU A 84 -6.01 4.56 -5.05
C LEU A 84 -6.67 5.48 -4.03
N THR A 85 -6.42 6.79 -4.06
CA THR A 85 -7.03 7.76 -3.13
C THR A 85 -8.40 8.28 -3.56
N GLN A 86 -8.87 7.87 -4.75
CA GLN A 86 -10.22 8.20 -5.24
C GLN A 86 -11.21 7.18 -4.65
N PHE A 87 -11.74 7.51 -3.48
CA PHE A 87 -12.85 6.83 -2.83
C PHE A 87 -14.06 7.77 -2.77
#